data_AF-A0A4P7HJR0-F1
#
_entry.id   AF-A0A4P7HJR0-F1
#
_cell.length_a   1.000
_cell.length_b   1.000
_cell.length_c   1.000
_cell.angle_alpha   90.00
_cell.angle_beta   90.00
_cell.angle_gamma   90.00
#
_symmetry.space_group_name_H-M   'P 1'
#
loop_
_entity.id
_entity.type
_entity.pdbx_description
1 polymer ?
#
loop_
_entity_poly.entity_id
_entity_poly.type
_entity_poly.pdbx_seq_one_letter_code
_entity_poly.pdbx_strand_id
1 'polypeptide(L)'
;MNDMEMGGIGDTEGPFVAGAPPAKVAVRMPEIAEGEDEIDVLRWLFWDYVRDLRGHQAELEALKTAELDPAKLKKAIDTAKTVREAVQLLMAERIKVDKLRKDVAGGVGGGCLDLDAARDEIGRRLACLRRASGG
;
A
#
# COMPACT_ATOMS: atom_id res chain seq x y z
N MET A 1 -33.30 31.48 -16.75
CA MET A 1 -32.49 30.37 -17.29
C MET A 1 -31.32 30.17 -16.35
N ASN A 2 -31.03 28.91 -16.03
CA ASN A 2 -30.35 28.47 -14.80
C ASN A 2 -28.88 28.87 -14.70
N ASP A 3 -28.53 29.48 -13.56
CA ASP A 3 -27.22 29.39 -12.94
C ASP A 3 -27.15 28.07 -12.15
N MET A 4 -26.32 27.13 -12.60
CA MET A 4 -25.92 25.98 -11.77
C MET A 4 -24.55 26.27 -11.18
N GLU A 5 -24.56 26.85 -9.98
CA GLU A 5 -23.42 26.74 -9.06
C GLU A 5 -23.23 25.26 -8.72
N MET A 6 -22.04 24.73 -9.03
CA MET A 6 -21.64 23.39 -8.62
C MET A 6 -21.43 23.40 -7.11
N GLY A 7 -22.51 23.07 -6.39
CA GLY A 7 -22.54 22.91 -4.94
C GLY A 7 -21.44 21.98 -4.45
N GLY A 8 -20.89 22.35 -3.30
CA GLY A 8 -19.73 21.74 -2.67
C GLY A 8 -19.80 20.22 -2.58
N ILE A 9 -18.63 19.61 -2.77
CA ILE A 9 -18.39 18.24 -2.33
C ILE A 9 -18.48 18.29 -0.81
N GLY A 10 -19.68 17.99 -0.30
CA GLY A 10 -19.94 17.85 1.12
C GLY A 10 -18.98 16.81 1.70
N ASP A 11 -18.47 17.15 2.87
CA ASP A 11 -17.76 16.23 3.74
C ASP A 11 -18.61 14.96 3.89
N THR A 12 -18.16 13.87 3.25
CA THR A 12 -18.76 12.56 3.43
C THR A 12 -18.46 12.11 4.85
N GLU A 13 -19.34 12.46 5.79
CA GLU A 13 -19.42 11.86 7.13
C GLU A 13 -19.87 10.40 7.02
N GLY A 14 -18.97 9.57 6.50
CA GLY A 14 -18.98 8.13 6.73
C GLY A 14 -18.10 7.80 7.93
N PRO A 15 -18.31 6.68 8.64
CA PRO A 15 -17.56 6.30 9.84
C PRO A 15 -16.07 5.98 9.58
N PHE A 16 -15.61 6.14 8.35
CA PHE A 16 -14.22 5.96 7.95
C PHE A 16 -13.60 7.31 7.66
N VAL A 17 -13.33 8.08 8.72
CA VAL A 17 -12.32 9.15 8.62
C VAL A 17 -11.04 8.46 8.19
N ALA A 18 -10.48 8.87 7.05
CA ALA A 18 -9.11 8.52 6.67
C ALA A 18 -8.20 9.15 7.73
N GLY A 19 -7.99 8.44 8.83
CA GLY A 19 -7.11 8.86 9.90
C GLY A 19 -5.75 9.20 9.30
N ALA A 20 -5.14 10.26 9.81
CA ALA A 20 -3.75 10.57 9.53
C ALA A 20 -2.93 9.27 9.61
N PRO A 21 -1.98 9.03 8.67
CA PRO A 21 -1.21 7.80 8.69
C PRO A 21 -0.65 7.64 10.11
N PRO A 22 -0.81 6.45 10.74
CA PRO A 22 -0.33 6.26 12.10
C PRO A 22 1.12 6.72 12.14
N ALA A 23 1.43 7.60 13.10
CA ALA A 23 2.80 8.02 13.36
C ALA A 23 3.66 6.77 13.32
N LYS A 24 4.66 6.73 12.42
CA LYS A 24 5.44 5.53 12.11
C LYS A 24 5.85 4.87 13.41
N VAL A 25 5.10 3.86 13.85
CA VAL A 25 5.55 2.97 14.90
C VAL A 25 6.68 2.26 14.19
N ALA A 26 7.91 2.64 14.54
CA ALA A 26 9.08 1.97 14.05
C ALA A 26 9.01 0.56 14.64
N VAL A 27 8.31 -0.34 13.96
CA VAL A 27 8.51 -1.78 14.13
C VAL A 27 10.00 -1.92 13.92
N ARG A 28 10.71 -2.28 14.99
CA ARG A 28 12.15 -2.43 14.95
C ARG A 28 12.44 -3.57 14.00
N MET A 29 12.73 -3.20 12.76
CA MET A 29 13.17 -4.15 11.75
C MET A 29 14.49 -4.73 12.26
N PRO A 30 14.63 -6.05 12.30
CA PRO A 30 15.92 -6.66 12.58
C PRO A 30 16.92 -6.20 11.50
N GLU A 31 18.20 -6.14 11.86
CA GLU A 31 19.25 -5.98 10.86
C GLU A 31 19.22 -7.19 9.94
N ILE A 32 19.02 -6.94 8.64
CA ILE A 32 19.01 -7.96 7.61
C ILE A 32 20.47 -8.17 7.19
N ALA A 33 20.96 -9.39 7.27
CA ALA A 33 22.35 -9.68 6.93
C ALA A 33 22.62 -9.46 5.43
N GLU A 34 23.85 -9.12 5.08
CA GLU A 34 24.24 -8.99 3.67
C GLU A 34 24.00 -10.31 2.92
N GLY A 35 23.16 -10.26 1.88
CA GLY A 35 22.82 -11.42 1.04
C GLY A 35 21.50 -12.12 1.41
N GLU A 36 20.81 -11.69 2.47
CA GLU A 36 19.47 -12.19 2.78
C GLU A 36 18.39 -11.44 1.99
N ASP A 37 17.42 -12.17 1.46
CA ASP A 37 16.24 -11.57 0.83
C ASP A 37 15.35 -10.95 1.91
N GLU A 38 15.21 -9.62 1.86
CA GLU A 38 14.45 -8.83 2.83
C GLU A 38 12.99 -9.31 2.95
N ILE A 39 12.37 -9.76 1.85
CA ILE A 39 10.99 -10.25 1.88
C ILE A 39 10.93 -11.60 2.61
N ASP A 40 11.90 -12.48 2.41
CA ASP A 40 11.98 -13.75 3.13
C ASP A 40 12.18 -13.56 4.63
N VAL A 41 13.08 -12.64 5.03
CA VAL A 41 13.32 -12.32 6.45
C VAL A 41 12.04 -11.78 7.11
N LEU A 42 11.38 -10.82 6.46
CA LEU A 42 10.14 -10.24 6.98
C LEU A 42 9.00 -11.26 7.04
N ARG A 43 8.88 -12.13 6.04
CA ARG A 43 7.91 -13.22 6.00
C ARG A 43 8.12 -14.19 7.16
N TRP A 44 9.36 -14.60 7.40
CA TRP A 44 9.69 -15.49 8.52
C TRP A 44 9.38 -14.83 9.87
N LEU A 45 9.82 -13.58 10.08
CA LEU A 45 9.59 -12.83 11.31
C LEU A 45 8.09 -12.65 11.61
N PHE A 46 7.28 -12.37 10.58
CA PHE A 46 5.83 -12.28 10.73
C PHE A 46 5.23 -13.59 11.27
N TRP A 47 5.60 -14.73 10.67
CA TRP A 47 5.09 -16.03 11.10
C TRP A 47 5.61 -16.43 12.48
N ASP A 48 6.81 -15.98 12.86
CA ASP A 48 7.34 -16.13 14.20
C ASP A 48 6.48 -15.40 15.24
N TYR A 49 6.17 -14.12 15.01
CA TYR A 49 5.27 -13.37 15.90
C TYR A 49 3.86 -13.97 15.98
N VAL A 50 3.33 -14.47 14.87
CA VAL A 50 2.01 -15.13 14.87
C VAL A 50 2.05 -16.45 15.67
N ARG A 51 3.16 -17.19 15.61
CA ARG A 51 3.39 -18.37 16.45
C ARG A 51 3.45 -17.99 17.93
N ASP A 52 4.21 -16.97 18.29
CA ASP A 52 4.31 -16.50 19.67
C ASP A 52 2.96 -16.05 20.22
N LEU A 53 2.17 -15.32 19.41
CA LEU A 53 0.83 -14.91 19.77
C LEU A 53 -0.08 -16.11 20.06
N ARG A 54 -0.04 -17.14 19.22
CA ARG A 54 -0.80 -18.39 19.46
C ARG A 54 -0.34 -19.10 20.72
N GLY A 55 0.96 -19.11 20.99
CA GLY A 55 1.51 -19.67 22.23
C GLY A 55 0.96 -18.94 23.46
N HIS A 56 0.99 -17.61 23.44
CA HIS A 56 0.41 -16.79 24.51
C HIS A 56 -1.10 -17.01 24.68
N GLN A 57 -1.85 -17.16 23.60
CA GLN A 57 -3.29 -17.48 23.66
C GLN A 57 -3.53 -18.84 24.34
N ALA A 58 -2.80 -19.87 23.94
CA ALA A 58 -2.93 -21.21 24.53
C ALA A 58 -2.55 -21.22 26.03
N GLU A 59 -1.52 -20.48 26.43
CA GLU A 59 -1.15 -20.32 27.84
C GLU A 59 -2.26 -19.63 28.65
N LEU A 60 -2.87 -18.58 28.09
CA LEU A 60 -3.96 -17.86 28.75
C LEU A 60 -5.24 -18.72 28.87
N GLU A 61 -5.53 -19.57 27.87
CA GLU A 61 -6.66 -20.50 27.91
C GLU A 61 -6.44 -21.64 28.91
N ALA A 62 -5.20 -22.09 29.10
CA ALA A 62 -4.85 -23.14 30.05
C ALA A 62 -4.89 -22.67 31.51
N LEU A 63 -4.62 -21.38 31.76
CA LEU A 63 -4.63 -20.80 33.09
C LEU A 63 -6.06 -20.43 33.53
N LYS A 64 -6.48 -20.90 34.71
CA LYS A 64 -7.70 -20.38 35.36
C LYS A 64 -7.44 -18.94 35.80
N THR A 65 -8.45 -18.09 35.74
CA THR A 65 -8.38 -16.61 35.92
C THR A 65 -7.64 -16.12 37.18
N ALA A 66 -7.43 -16.98 38.18
CA ALA A 66 -6.71 -16.68 39.42
C ALA A 66 -5.18 -16.88 39.34
N GLU A 67 -4.65 -17.54 38.30
CA GLU A 67 -3.22 -17.87 38.14
C GLU A 67 -2.50 -17.00 37.07
N LEU A 68 -3.16 -15.96 36.58
CA LEU A 68 -2.62 -15.12 35.51
C LEU A 68 -1.57 -14.13 36.04
N ASP A 69 -0.31 -14.37 35.68
CA ASP A 69 0.78 -13.42 35.91
C ASP A 69 0.59 -12.16 35.05
N PRO A 70 0.48 -10.96 35.65
CA PRO A 70 0.28 -9.71 34.92
C PRO A 70 1.40 -9.41 33.91
N ALA A 71 2.63 -9.88 34.16
CA ALA A 71 3.75 -9.69 33.23
C ALA A 71 3.55 -10.49 31.93
N LYS A 72 3.06 -11.74 32.03
CA LYS A 72 2.75 -12.58 30.86
C LYS A 72 1.59 -12.03 30.06
N LEU A 73 0.54 -11.55 30.73
CA LEU A 73 -0.60 -10.91 30.07
C LEU A 73 -0.17 -9.66 29.29
N LYS A 74 0.69 -8.83 29.89
CA LYS A 74 1.24 -7.66 29.21
C LYS A 74 2.03 -8.04 27.95
N LYS A 75 2.90 -9.05 28.04
CA LYS A 75 3.66 -9.55 26.89
C LYS A 75 2.74 -10.06 25.78
N ALA A 76 1.69 -10.81 26.12
CA ALA A 76 0.70 -11.30 25.15
C ALA A 76 -0.02 -10.14 24.43
N ILE A 77 -0.41 -9.10 25.18
CA ILE A 77 -1.06 -7.89 24.62
C ILE A 77 -0.09 -7.14 23.69
N ASP A 78 1.17 -6.98 24.09
CA ASP A 78 2.16 -6.27 23.29
C ASP A 78 2.46 -7.03 21.99
N THR A 79 2.65 -8.36 22.05
CA THR A 79 2.78 -9.21 20.84
C THR A 79 1.54 -9.12 19.94
N ALA A 80 0.33 -9.14 20.51
CA ALA A 80 -0.90 -8.99 19.74
C ALA A 80 -0.99 -7.64 19.01
N LYS A 81 -0.56 -6.55 19.66
CA LYS A 81 -0.50 -5.22 19.05
C LYS A 81 0.50 -5.18 17.90
N THR A 82 1.72 -5.70 18.12
CA THR A 82 2.76 -5.74 17.08
C THR A 82 2.29 -6.53 15.85
N VAL A 83 1.66 -7.69 16.04
CA VAL A 83 1.10 -8.48 14.92
C VAL A 83 0.01 -7.70 14.20
N ARG A 84 -0.91 -7.05 14.94
CA ARG A 84 -1.99 -6.26 14.35
C ARG A 84 -1.45 -5.10 13.49
N GLU A 85 -0.47 -4.37 14.00
CA GLU A 85 0.18 -3.25 13.28
C GLU A 85 0.90 -3.75 12.02
N ALA A 86 1.63 -4.87 12.11
CA ALA A 86 2.28 -5.49 10.97
C ALA A 86 1.28 -5.89 9.86
N VAL A 87 0.14 -6.47 10.23
CA VAL A 87 -0.94 -6.82 9.29
C VAL A 87 -1.50 -5.57 8.62
N GLN A 88 -1.76 -4.50 9.37
CA GLN A 88 -2.27 -3.25 8.81
C GLN A 88 -1.30 -2.63 7.79
N LEU A 89 0.00 -2.64 8.09
CA LEU A 89 1.03 -2.17 7.16
C LEU A 89 1.06 -3.01 5.89
N LEU A 90 1.01 -4.34 6.01
CA LEU A 90 1.01 -5.25 4.86
C LEU A 90 -0.22 -5.07 3.98
N MET A 91 -1.39 -4.84 4.57
CA MET A 91 -2.61 -4.51 3.81
C MET A 91 -2.46 -3.19 3.05
N ALA A 92 -1.87 -2.16 3.67
CA ALA A 92 -1.61 -0.88 3.01
C ALA A 92 -0.65 -1.04 1.81
N GLU A 93 0.44 -1.81 1.97
CA GLU A 93 1.36 -2.10 0.87
C GLU A 93 0.71 -2.93 -0.22
N ARG A 94 -0.14 -3.91 0.13
CA ARG A 94 -0.89 -4.69 -0.87
C ARG A 94 -1.78 -3.79 -1.74
N ILE A 95 -2.48 -2.83 -1.12
CA ILE A 95 -3.31 -1.86 -1.86
C ILE A 95 -2.45 -1.01 -2.79
N LYS A 96 -1.27 -0.57 -2.35
CA LYS A 96 -0.34 0.19 -3.20
C LYS A 96 0.17 -0.63 -4.39
N VAL A 97 0.58 -1.88 -4.16
CA VAL A 97 1.01 -2.79 -5.23
C VAL A 97 -0.11 -3.04 -6.22
N ASP A 98 -1.34 -3.26 -5.76
CA ASP A 98 -2.48 -3.49 -6.65
C ASP A 98 -2.86 -2.23 -7.45
N LYS A 99 -2.65 -1.02 -6.90
CA LYS A 99 -2.75 0.23 -7.66
C LYS A 99 -1.65 0.32 -8.73
N LEU A 100 -0.39 0.11 -8.35
CA LEU A 100 0.74 0.14 -9.28
C LEU A 100 0.57 -0.89 -10.41
N ARG A 101 0.09 -2.10 -10.11
CA ARG A 101 -0.23 -3.11 -11.12
C ARG A 101 -1.29 -2.63 -12.11
N LYS A 102 -2.33 -1.95 -11.62
CA LYS A 102 -3.37 -1.35 -12.49
C LYS A 102 -2.81 -0.20 -13.33
N ASP A 103 -1.96 0.64 -12.76
CA ASP A 103 -1.35 1.77 -13.47
C ASP A 103 -0.40 1.27 -14.58
N VAL A 104 0.42 0.26 -14.27
CA VAL A 104 1.30 -0.41 -15.25
C VAL A 104 0.46 -1.10 -16.33
N ALA A 105 -0.64 -1.75 -15.97
CA ALA A 105 -1.52 -2.42 -16.93
C ALA A 105 -2.44 -1.45 -17.71
N GLY A 106 -2.67 -0.24 -17.20
CA GLY A 106 -3.68 0.70 -17.71
C GLY A 106 -3.13 1.97 -18.36
N GLY A 107 -1.82 2.20 -18.33
CA GLY A 107 -1.20 3.45 -18.79
C GLY A 107 -0.87 3.55 -20.29
N VAL A 108 -0.91 2.44 -21.03
CA VAL A 108 -0.71 2.44 -22.48
C VAL A 108 -1.92 1.78 -23.08
N GLY A 109 -2.84 2.56 -23.65
CA GLY A 109 -3.91 1.99 -24.48
C GLY A 109 -3.25 1.00 -25.45
N GLY A 110 -3.79 -0.22 -25.57
CA GLY A 110 -3.14 -1.35 -26.26
C GLY A 110 -2.78 -1.14 -27.74
N GLY A 111 -2.91 0.07 -28.26
CA GLY A 111 -2.29 0.50 -29.49
C GLY A 111 -0.79 0.66 -29.30
N CYS A 112 -0.01 -0.06 -30.11
CA CYS A 112 1.40 0.24 -30.31
C CYS A 112 1.54 1.70 -30.79
N LEU A 113 2.37 2.49 -30.12
CA LEU A 113 2.73 3.82 -30.62
C LEU A 113 3.64 3.65 -31.84
N ASP A 114 3.08 3.77 -33.04
CA ASP A 114 3.84 3.77 -34.29
C ASP A 114 4.54 5.13 -34.47
N LEU A 115 5.81 5.17 -34.07
CA LEU A 115 6.64 6.36 -34.16
C LEU A 115 6.99 6.73 -35.61
N ASP A 116 6.96 5.76 -36.53
CA ASP A 116 7.26 6.01 -37.93
C ASP A 116 6.07 6.69 -38.61
N ALA A 117 4.85 6.18 -38.40
CA ALA A 117 3.62 6.84 -38.87
C ALA A 117 3.45 8.25 -38.25
N ALA A 118 3.82 8.42 -36.98
CA ALA A 118 3.83 9.72 -36.32
C ALA A 118 4.85 10.69 -36.95
N ARG A 119 6.05 10.21 -37.29
CA ARG A 119 7.09 11.01 -37.97
C ARG A 119 6.62 11.47 -39.34
N ASP A 120 5.99 10.59 -40.10
CA ASP A 120 5.44 10.91 -41.41
C ASP A 120 4.36 11.99 -41.32
N GLU A 121 3.46 11.90 -40.33
CA GLU A 121 2.43 12.89 -40.10
C GLU A 121 3.00 14.26 -39.71
N ILE A 122 4.02 14.30 -38.85
CA ILE A 122 4.72 15.55 -38.52
C ILE A 122 5.39 16.13 -39.77
N GLY A 123 6.06 15.31 -40.58
CA GLY A 123 6.68 15.74 -41.83
C GLY A 123 5.68 16.38 -42.80
N ARG A 124 4.51 15.76 -42.97
CA ARG A 124 3.40 16.33 -43.78
C ARG A 124 2.96 17.69 -43.27
N ARG A 125 2.72 17.83 -41.96
CA ARG A 125 2.30 19.11 -41.34
C ARG A 125 3.34 20.19 -41.53
N LEU A 126 4.61 19.88 -41.32
CA LEU A 126 5.71 20.82 -41.54
C LEU A 126 5.85 21.23 -43.01
N ALA A 127 5.61 20.33 -43.95
CA ALA A 127 5.62 20.66 -45.37
C ALA A 127 4.45 21.57 -45.76
N CYS A 128 3.26 21.37 -45.18
CA CYS A 128 2.13 22.29 -45.34
C CYS A 128 2.47 23.69 -44.82
N LEU A 129 3.08 23.77 -43.63
CA LEU A 129 3.49 25.07 -43.06
C LEU A 129 4.54 25.78 -43.92
N ARG A 130 5.57 25.07 -44.41
CA ARG A 130 6.58 25.64 -45.32
C ARG A 130 5.98 26.17 -46.62
N ARG A 131 5.05 25.42 -47.22
CA ARG A 131 4.33 25.90 -48.41
C ARG A 131 3.49 27.14 -48.12
N ALA A 132 2.84 27.20 -46.95
CA ALA A 132 2.07 28.38 -46.54
C ALA A 132 2.96 29.61 -46.29
N SER A 133 4.23 29.43 -45.92
CA SER A 133 5.21 30.52 -45.73
C SER A 133 5.98 30.91 -46.98
N GLY A 134 5.66 30.35 -48.16
CA GLY A 134 6.29 30.73 -49.44
C GLY A 134 7.51 29.91 -49.85
N GLY A 135 7.79 28.79 -49.19
CA GLY A 135 8.91 27.88 -49.51
C GLY A 135 9.87 27.71 -48.36
#